data_AF-A0A2H9QMZ2-F1
#
_entry.id   AF-A0A2H9QMZ2-F1
#
_cell.length_a   1.000
_cell.length_b   1.000
_cell.length_c   1.000
_cell.angle_alpha   90.00
_cell.angle_beta   90.00
_cell.angle_gamma   90.00
#
_symmetry.space_group_name_H-M   'P 1'
#
loop_
_entity.id
_entity.type
_entity.pdbx_description
1 polymer ?
#
loop_
_entity_poly.entity_id
_entity_poly.type
_entity_poly.pdbx_seq_one_letter_code
_entity_poly.pdbx_strand_id
1 'polypeptide(L)'
;MIGKEIEKVRDIMKNFMKVLDYKIKSRDIYGTFKKEKLIDNLRLELKKLEEAKNIQKQIEDSVKNSQNKISALELEKQSAETDYENYEKSNVHAEFLNEQEKIKNENNILAEDISRLKQELNLKLLSKYFHNDKKKNELLHNYSENFINSIKDDNNLKIISIAKEAKQSIDEQKIKELRDKIMNQKMLVKDKKLGEFENRINILEQEINEEKRNIEDENHKKQKFEKKEEEILIHVREDATKIFGRSAVEF
;
A
#
# COMPACT_ATOMS: atom_id res chain seq x y z
N MET A 1 -30.63 70.60 49.36
CA MET A 1 -29.28 70.28 49.87
C MET A 1 -28.59 69.18 49.05
N ILE A 2 -29.28 68.11 48.67
CA ILE A 2 -28.72 66.97 47.91
C ILE A 2 -28.05 67.33 46.56
N GLY A 3 -28.61 68.28 45.79
CA GLY A 3 -28.06 68.67 44.47
C GLY A 3 -26.67 69.30 44.50
N LYS A 4 -26.38 70.13 45.53
CA LYS A 4 -25.05 70.77 45.70
C LYS A 4 -23.99 69.79 46.20
N GLU A 5 -24.40 68.73 46.90
CA GLU A 5 -23.51 67.67 47.37
C GLU A 5 -23.11 66.74 46.21
N ILE A 6 -24.05 66.41 45.32
CA ILE A 6 -23.77 65.64 44.09
C ILE A 6 -22.83 66.40 43.14
N GLU A 7 -23.02 67.72 43.00
CA GLU A 7 -22.09 68.55 42.22
C GLU A 7 -20.68 68.57 42.83
N LYS A 8 -20.58 68.73 44.16
CA LYS A 8 -19.28 68.66 44.86
C LYS A 8 -18.59 67.31 44.67
N VAL A 9 -19.33 66.20 44.78
CA VAL A 9 -18.77 64.85 44.54
C VAL A 9 -18.31 64.70 43.10
N ARG A 10 -19.08 65.19 42.12
CA ARG A 10 -18.71 65.17 40.71
C ARG A 10 -17.46 65.99 40.42
N ASP A 11 -17.32 67.15 41.04
CA ASP A 11 -16.15 68.02 40.88
C ASP A 11 -14.91 67.44 41.56
N ILE A 12 -15.07 66.80 42.73
CA ILE A 12 -14.00 66.03 43.39
C ILE A 12 -13.55 64.87 42.51
N MET A 13 -14.48 64.11 41.91
CA MET A 13 -14.13 63.01 41.00
C MET A 13 -13.44 63.51 39.73
N LYS A 14 -13.89 64.62 39.13
CA LYS A 14 -13.22 65.24 37.97
C LYS A 14 -11.81 65.70 38.32
N ASN A 15 -11.62 66.32 39.48
CA ASN A 15 -10.29 66.74 39.93
C ASN A 15 -9.41 65.55 40.28
N PHE A 16 -9.95 64.51 40.92
CA PHE A 16 -9.22 63.29 41.19
C PHE A 16 -8.74 62.63 39.89
N MET A 17 -9.62 62.48 38.89
CA MET A 17 -9.24 61.94 37.58
C MET A 17 -8.20 62.81 36.88
N LYS A 18 -8.33 64.14 36.92
CA LYS A 18 -7.30 65.04 36.36
C LYS A 18 -5.95 64.93 37.07
N VAL A 19 -5.94 64.82 38.40
CA VAL A 19 -4.70 64.69 39.19
C VAL A 19 -4.08 63.30 38.99
N LEU A 20 -4.89 62.26 38.89
CA LEU A 20 -4.45 60.90 38.58
C LEU A 20 -3.82 60.86 37.18
N ASP A 21 -4.50 61.42 36.19
CA ASP A 21 -4.05 61.44 34.79
C ASP A 21 -2.80 62.32 34.61
N TYR A 22 -2.73 63.45 35.32
CA TYR A 22 -1.52 64.27 35.42
C TYR A 22 -0.37 63.51 36.09
N LYS A 23 -0.58 62.86 37.24
CA LYS A 23 0.47 62.08 37.92
C LYS A 23 0.95 60.87 37.11
N ILE A 24 0.05 60.23 36.35
CA ILE A 24 0.39 59.11 35.46
C ILE A 24 1.22 59.60 34.27
N LYS A 25 0.85 60.74 33.66
CA LYS A 25 1.59 61.35 32.55
C LYS A 25 2.91 62.00 32.99
N SER A 26 2.97 62.57 34.20
CA SER A 26 4.13 63.31 34.71
C SER A 26 5.22 62.43 35.33
N ARG A 27 4.99 61.13 35.54
CA ARG A 27 5.93 60.20 36.17
C ARG A 27 6.38 59.05 35.27
N ASP A 28 6.13 59.14 33.96
CA ASP A 28 6.39 58.07 32.97
C ASP A 28 5.69 56.73 33.30
N ILE A 29 4.73 56.72 34.22
CA ILE A 29 4.02 55.52 34.70
C ILE A 29 3.27 54.83 33.56
N TYR A 30 2.70 55.61 32.63
CA TYR A 30 2.07 55.06 31.43
C TYR A 30 3.08 54.40 30.47
N GLY A 31 4.30 54.95 30.39
CA GLY A 31 5.43 54.35 29.68
C GLY A 31 5.87 53.05 30.36
N THR A 32 5.90 53.02 31.69
CA THR A 32 6.21 51.82 32.49
C THR A 32 5.20 50.69 32.26
N PHE A 33 3.89 50.95 32.37
CA PHE A 33 2.85 49.94 32.12
C PHE A 33 2.89 49.40 30.67
N LYS A 34 3.13 50.28 29.69
CA LYS A 34 3.29 49.86 28.29
C LYS A 34 4.52 48.98 28.09
N LYS A 35 5.66 49.33 28.72
CA LYS A 35 6.89 48.54 28.68
C LYS A 35 6.70 47.19 29.36
N GLU A 36 6.03 47.14 30.51
CA GLU A 36 5.73 45.89 31.22
C GLU A 36 4.89 44.94 30.36
N LYS A 37 3.82 45.46 29.72
CA LYS A 37 3.02 44.66 28.78
C LYS A 37 3.83 44.16 27.57
N LEU A 38 4.74 44.97 27.03
CA LEU A 38 5.63 44.54 25.94
C LEU A 38 6.64 43.48 26.41
N ILE A 39 7.13 43.56 27.65
CA ILE A 39 8.03 42.55 28.24
C ILE A 39 7.30 41.21 28.39
N ASP A 40 6.04 41.23 28.84
CA ASP A 40 5.24 40.01 28.94
C ASP A 40 4.93 39.40 27.57
N ASN A 41 4.65 40.24 26.55
CA ASN A 41 4.54 39.77 25.17
C ASN A 41 5.85 39.12 24.69
N LEU A 42 6.99 39.75 24.92
CA LEU A 42 8.30 39.17 24.56
C LEU A 42 8.54 37.83 25.24
N ARG A 43 8.19 37.68 26.53
CA ARG A 43 8.29 36.39 27.24
C ARG A 43 7.42 35.32 26.59
N LEU A 44 6.21 35.68 26.16
CA LEU A 44 5.31 34.76 25.46
C LEU A 44 5.87 34.36 24.08
N GLU A 45 6.38 35.30 23.30
CA GLU A 45 6.99 35.02 21.99
C GLU A 45 8.26 34.17 22.11
N LEU A 46 9.11 34.42 23.11
CA LEU A 46 10.29 33.59 23.39
C LEU A 46 9.90 32.15 23.75
N LYS A 47 8.82 31.95 24.50
CA LYS A 47 8.31 30.60 24.80
C LYS A 47 7.82 29.89 23.53
N LYS A 48 7.12 30.58 22.64
CA LYS A 48 6.69 30.02 21.34
C LYS A 48 7.88 29.66 20.46
N LEU A 49 8.95 30.46 20.49
CA LEU A 49 10.19 30.19 19.76
C LEU A 49 10.87 28.90 20.27
N GLU A 50 10.92 28.73 21.58
CA GLU A 50 11.47 27.51 22.19
C GLU A 50 10.64 26.27 21.83
N GLU A 51 9.31 26.37 21.85
CA GLU A 51 8.41 25.31 21.39
C GLU A 51 8.63 24.97 19.91
N ALA A 52 8.79 25.97 19.04
CA ALA A 52 9.05 25.75 17.62
C ALA A 52 10.37 25.00 17.37
N LYS A 53 11.44 25.36 18.09
CA LYS A 53 12.75 24.67 18.01
C LYS A 53 12.68 23.22 18.49
N ASN A 54 11.93 22.96 19.56
CA ASN A 54 11.73 21.60 20.05
C ASN A 54 11.00 20.74 19.01
N ILE A 55 9.98 21.30 18.33
CA ILE A 55 9.27 20.59 17.27
C ILE A 55 10.17 20.35 16.06
N GLN A 56 10.97 21.33 15.63
CA GLN A 56 11.94 21.12 14.54
C GLN A 56 12.90 19.96 14.84
N LYS A 57 13.42 19.89 16.07
CA LYS A 57 14.30 18.78 16.49
C LYS A 57 13.57 17.43 16.42
N GLN A 58 12.31 17.36 16.87
CA GLN A 58 11.51 16.14 16.76
C GLN A 58 11.30 15.70 15.30
N ILE A 59 11.06 16.66 14.41
CA ILE A 59 10.92 16.41 12.96
C ILE A 59 12.26 15.88 12.40
N GLU A 60 13.38 16.49 12.74
CA GLU A 60 14.71 16.04 12.30
C GLU A 60 15.05 14.63 12.78
N ASP A 61 14.76 14.32 14.04
CA ASP A 61 14.92 12.99 14.60
C ASP A 61 14.00 11.98 13.88
N SER A 62 12.76 12.35 13.56
CA SER A 62 11.82 11.53 12.79
C SER A 62 12.32 11.24 11.38
N VAL A 63 12.77 12.26 10.64
CA VAL A 63 13.34 12.11 9.29
C VAL A 63 14.56 11.20 9.32
N LYS A 64 15.46 11.38 10.28
CA LYS A 64 16.64 10.53 10.45
C LYS A 64 16.26 9.07 10.73
N ASN A 65 15.23 8.84 11.55
CA ASN A 65 14.74 7.49 11.83
C ASN A 65 14.16 6.83 10.57
N SER A 66 13.34 7.55 9.80
CA SER A 66 12.82 7.03 8.52
C SER A 66 13.94 6.77 7.51
N GLN A 67 14.97 7.62 7.44
CA GLN A 67 16.15 7.38 6.58
C GLN A 67 16.89 6.09 6.97
N ASN A 68 17.15 5.89 8.27
CA ASN A 68 17.78 4.66 8.75
C ASN A 68 16.93 3.42 8.43
N LYS A 69 15.60 3.53 8.57
CA LYS A 69 14.67 2.46 8.22
C LYS A 69 14.68 2.14 6.73
N ILE A 70 14.68 3.16 5.86
CA ILE A 70 14.84 2.99 4.41
C ILE A 70 16.14 2.25 4.10
N SER A 71 17.28 2.67 4.66
CA SER A 71 18.55 1.99 4.40
C SER A 71 18.54 0.52 4.84
N ALA A 72 17.90 0.20 5.97
CA ALA A 72 17.74 -1.19 6.42
C ALA A 72 16.86 -2.00 5.45
N LEU A 73 15.73 -1.44 5.01
CA LEU A 73 14.83 -2.07 4.05
C LEU A 73 15.48 -2.26 2.67
N GLU A 74 16.30 -1.31 2.23
CA GLU A 74 17.05 -1.40 0.96
C GLU A 74 18.08 -2.53 1.01
N LEU A 75 18.80 -2.70 2.13
CA LEU A 75 19.70 -3.83 2.32
C LEU A 75 18.95 -5.17 2.31
N GLU A 76 17.80 -5.24 2.98
CA GLU A 76 16.97 -6.44 2.99
C GLU A 76 16.44 -6.77 1.58
N LYS A 77 16.01 -5.74 0.84
CA LYS A 77 15.55 -5.88 -0.55
C LYS A 77 16.66 -6.43 -1.43
N GLN A 78 17.86 -5.87 -1.35
CA GLN A 78 19.01 -6.33 -2.12
C GLN A 78 19.38 -7.79 -1.79
N SER A 79 19.27 -8.18 -0.52
CA SER A 79 19.46 -9.58 -0.11
C SER A 79 18.41 -10.48 -0.75
N ALA A 80 17.13 -10.09 -0.72
CA ALA A 80 16.05 -10.86 -1.31
C ALA A 80 16.17 -10.98 -2.85
N GLU A 81 16.60 -9.91 -3.53
CA GLU A 81 16.91 -9.92 -4.97
C GLU A 81 18.08 -10.88 -5.28
N THR A 82 19.10 -10.88 -4.44
CA THR A 82 20.24 -11.81 -4.58
C THR A 82 19.81 -13.26 -4.40
N ASP A 83 18.97 -13.55 -3.41
CA ASP A 83 18.42 -14.89 -3.17
C ASP A 83 17.52 -15.36 -4.31
N TYR A 84 16.71 -14.44 -4.87
CA TYR A 84 15.92 -14.69 -6.08
C TYR A 84 16.82 -15.11 -7.24
N GLU A 85 17.85 -14.32 -7.56
CA GLU A 85 18.77 -14.61 -8.66
C GLU A 85 19.54 -15.92 -8.45
N ASN A 86 19.99 -16.17 -7.22
CA ASN A 86 20.67 -17.41 -6.86
C ASN A 86 19.76 -18.62 -7.03
N TYR A 87 18.48 -18.49 -6.66
CA TYR A 87 17.51 -19.55 -6.86
C TYR A 87 17.23 -19.78 -8.34
N GLU A 88 17.04 -18.74 -9.15
CA GLU A 88 16.82 -18.83 -10.59
C GLU A 88 17.97 -19.56 -11.30
N LYS A 89 19.22 -19.29 -10.88
CA LYS A 89 20.43 -19.96 -11.40
C LYS A 89 20.69 -21.33 -10.78
N SER A 90 19.89 -21.77 -9.81
CA SER A 90 20.12 -23.02 -9.08
C SER A 90 19.70 -24.26 -9.87
N ASN A 91 20.36 -25.38 -9.56
CA ASN A 91 19.95 -26.69 -10.08
C ASN A 91 18.51 -27.05 -9.68
N VAL A 92 18.04 -26.57 -8.53
CA VAL A 92 16.67 -26.84 -8.05
C VAL A 92 15.64 -26.20 -8.98
N HIS A 93 15.86 -24.96 -9.42
CA HIS A 93 14.96 -24.30 -10.37
C HIS A 93 15.04 -24.96 -11.76
N ALA A 94 16.24 -25.34 -12.21
CA ALA A 94 16.40 -26.08 -13.45
C ALA A 94 15.67 -27.44 -13.43
N GLU A 95 15.74 -28.18 -12.32
CA GLU A 95 14.99 -29.43 -12.13
C GLU A 95 13.48 -29.20 -12.15
N PHE A 96 13.00 -28.13 -11.52
CA PHE A 96 11.60 -27.73 -11.57
C PHE A 96 11.14 -27.46 -13.01
N LEU A 97 11.89 -26.67 -13.78
CA LEU A 97 11.58 -26.38 -15.19
C LEU A 97 11.56 -27.66 -16.04
N ASN A 98 12.52 -28.56 -15.84
CA ASN A 98 12.57 -29.84 -16.55
C ASN A 98 11.35 -30.71 -16.23
N GLU A 99 10.89 -30.74 -14.97
CA GLU A 99 9.65 -31.47 -14.61
C GLU A 99 8.41 -30.82 -15.25
N GLN A 100 8.32 -29.48 -15.27
CA GLN A 100 7.22 -28.79 -15.97
C GLN A 100 7.22 -29.09 -17.48
N GLU A 101 8.40 -29.15 -18.11
CA GLU A 101 8.53 -29.51 -19.52
C GLU A 101 8.12 -30.96 -19.78
N LYS A 102 8.51 -31.90 -18.92
CA LYS A 102 8.06 -33.30 -18.99
C LYS A 102 6.54 -33.40 -18.88
N ILE A 103 5.93 -32.74 -17.90
CA ILE A 103 4.47 -32.69 -17.74
C ILE A 103 3.80 -32.10 -18.99
N LYS A 104 4.36 -31.04 -19.56
CA LYS A 104 3.86 -30.42 -20.80
C LYS A 104 3.91 -31.40 -21.98
N ASN A 105 5.02 -32.11 -22.15
CA ASN A 105 5.19 -33.10 -23.21
C ASN A 105 4.24 -34.29 -23.03
N GLU A 106 4.09 -34.81 -21.81
CA GLU A 106 3.12 -35.85 -21.47
C GLU A 106 1.68 -35.40 -21.79
N ASN A 107 1.33 -34.16 -21.46
CA ASN A 107 0.02 -33.57 -21.75
C ASN A 107 -0.22 -33.39 -23.25
N ASN A 108 0.80 -33.03 -24.03
CA ASN A 108 0.70 -32.94 -25.49
C ASN A 108 0.47 -34.30 -26.13
N ILE A 109 1.25 -35.32 -25.72
CA ILE A 109 1.06 -36.70 -26.19
C ILE A 109 -0.35 -37.19 -25.83
N LEU A 110 -0.81 -36.91 -24.61
CA LEU A 110 -2.17 -37.26 -24.19
C LEU A 110 -3.24 -36.58 -25.05
N ALA A 111 -3.06 -35.31 -25.42
CA ALA A 111 -3.97 -34.60 -26.29
C ALA A 111 -4.01 -35.20 -27.72
N GLU A 112 -2.86 -35.63 -28.24
CA GLU A 112 -2.76 -36.35 -29.51
C GLU A 112 -3.47 -37.71 -29.44
N ASP A 113 -3.24 -38.49 -28.37
CA ASP A 113 -3.90 -39.78 -28.14
C ASP A 113 -5.43 -39.61 -28.07
N ILE A 114 -5.92 -38.58 -27.36
CA ILE A 114 -7.34 -38.22 -27.30
C ILE A 114 -7.88 -37.89 -28.70
N SER A 115 -7.16 -37.09 -29.48
CA SER A 115 -7.56 -36.70 -30.83
C SER A 115 -7.67 -37.93 -31.75
N ARG A 116 -6.67 -38.81 -31.70
CA ARG A 116 -6.66 -40.07 -32.46
C ARG A 116 -7.84 -40.96 -32.07
N LEU A 117 -8.09 -41.13 -30.77
CA LEU A 117 -9.21 -41.95 -30.31
C LEU A 117 -10.57 -41.36 -30.71
N LYS A 118 -10.74 -40.03 -30.67
CA LYS A 118 -11.97 -39.38 -31.18
C LYS A 118 -12.21 -39.67 -32.66
N GLN A 119 -11.15 -39.70 -33.46
CA GLN A 119 -11.23 -40.04 -34.88
C GLN A 119 -11.59 -41.51 -35.09
N GLU A 120 -10.96 -42.42 -34.33
CA GLU A 120 -11.23 -43.86 -34.37
C GLU A 120 -12.69 -44.17 -33.99
N LEU A 121 -13.19 -43.58 -32.89
CA LEU A 121 -14.59 -43.72 -32.47
C LEU A 121 -15.56 -43.09 -33.47
N ASN A 122 -15.17 -42.01 -34.14
CA ASN A 122 -16.00 -41.26 -35.08
C ASN A 122 -17.40 -40.98 -34.48
N LEU A 123 -17.45 -40.17 -33.42
CA LEU A 123 -18.66 -39.88 -32.65
C LEU A 123 -19.83 -39.39 -33.53
N LYS A 124 -19.54 -38.71 -34.64
CA LYS A 124 -20.54 -38.26 -35.62
C LYS A 124 -21.24 -39.44 -36.31
N LEU A 125 -20.49 -40.47 -36.70
CA LEU A 125 -21.04 -41.67 -37.31
C LEU A 125 -21.85 -42.47 -36.29
N LEU A 126 -21.32 -42.64 -35.07
CA LEU A 126 -22.04 -43.30 -33.98
C LEU A 126 -23.36 -42.58 -33.66
N SER A 127 -23.36 -41.25 -33.62
CA SER A 127 -24.57 -40.47 -33.33
C SER A 127 -25.63 -40.64 -34.42
N LYS A 128 -25.22 -40.75 -35.69
CA LYS A 128 -26.14 -41.08 -36.80
C LYS A 128 -26.70 -42.49 -36.68
N TYR A 129 -25.88 -43.47 -36.29
CA TYR A 129 -26.32 -44.86 -36.14
C TYR A 129 -27.35 -45.00 -35.01
N PHE A 130 -27.10 -44.33 -33.88
CA PHE A 130 -27.95 -44.39 -32.68
C PHE A 130 -28.94 -43.21 -32.54
N HIS A 131 -29.26 -42.49 -33.62
CA HIS A 131 -30.13 -41.29 -33.55
C HIS A 131 -31.51 -41.55 -32.92
N ASN A 132 -32.04 -42.78 -33.03
CA ASN A 132 -33.32 -43.18 -32.44
C ASN A 132 -33.22 -43.68 -30.99
N ASP A 133 -32.00 -43.99 -30.50
CA ASP A 133 -31.77 -44.37 -29.10
C ASP A 133 -31.34 -43.14 -28.31
N LYS A 134 -32.32 -42.50 -27.65
CA LYS A 134 -32.11 -41.26 -26.90
C LYS A 134 -30.97 -41.37 -25.89
N LYS A 135 -30.85 -42.49 -25.17
CA LYS A 135 -29.83 -42.67 -24.12
C LYS A 135 -28.42 -42.76 -24.71
N LYS A 136 -28.26 -43.54 -25.79
CA LYS A 136 -26.94 -43.68 -26.46
C LYS A 136 -26.54 -42.39 -27.17
N ASN A 137 -27.50 -41.73 -27.82
CA ASN A 137 -27.24 -40.47 -28.51
C ASN A 137 -26.84 -39.35 -27.52
N GLU A 138 -27.45 -39.29 -26.34
CA GLU A 138 -27.07 -38.36 -25.27
C GLU A 138 -25.65 -38.63 -24.76
N LEU A 139 -25.27 -39.89 -24.55
CA LEU A 139 -23.89 -40.24 -24.18
C LEU A 139 -22.89 -39.82 -25.26
N LEU A 140 -23.18 -40.08 -26.53
CA LEU A 140 -22.32 -39.69 -27.65
C LEU A 140 -22.20 -38.16 -27.79
N HIS A 141 -23.28 -37.44 -27.51
CA HIS A 141 -23.29 -35.99 -27.45
C HIS A 141 -22.35 -35.46 -26.36
N ASN A 142 -22.43 -36.01 -25.14
CA ASN A 142 -21.54 -35.65 -24.03
C ASN A 142 -20.06 -35.87 -24.40
N TYR A 143 -19.74 -37.03 -24.99
CA TYR A 143 -18.39 -37.33 -25.48
C TYR A 143 -17.92 -36.34 -26.58
N SER A 144 -18.83 -35.85 -27.41
CA SER A 144 -18.53 -34.89 -28.46
C SER A 144 -18.24 -33.49 -27.89
N GLU A 145 -19.00 -33.06 -26.90
CA GLU A 145 -18.84 -31.74 -26.27
C GLU A 145 -17.64 -31.69 -25.33
N ASN A 146 -17.52 -32.68 -24.44
CA ASN A 146 -16.46 -32.74 -23.46
C ASN A 146 -15.98 -34.18 -23.25
N PHE A 147 -15.13 -34.61 -24.18
CA PHE A 147 -14.56 -35.95 -24.17
C PHE A 147 -13.80 -36.30 -22.89
N ILE A 148 -13.00 -35.36 -22.37
CA ILE A 148 -12.15 -35.59 -21.20
C ILE A 148 -13.00 -35.90 -19.97
N ASN A 149 -14.04 -35.10 -19.71
CA ASN A 149 -14.91 -35.38 -18.57
C ASN A 149 -15.78 -36.61 -18.84
N SER A 150 -16.30 -36.77 -20.06
CA SER A 150 -17.16 -37.90 -20.39
C SER A 150 -16.46 -39.26 -20.25
N ILE A 151 -15.19 -39.38 -20.66
CA ILE A 151 -14.44 -40.63 -20.51
C ILE A 151 -14.04 -40.91 -19.05
N LYS A 152 -13.86 -39.86 -18.22
CA LYS A 152 -13.64 -40.00 -16.78
C LYS A 152 -14.90 -40.55 -16.10
N ASP A 153 -16.05 -39.97 -16.42
CA ASP A 153 -17.34 -40.24 -15.79
C ASP A 153 -17.98 -41.56 -16.26
N ASP A 154 -17.60 -42.06 -17.45
CA ASP A 154 -18.06 -43.36 -17.97
C ASP A 154 -17.34 -44.54 -17.29
N ASN A 155 -17.68 -44.77 -16.02
CA ASN A 155 -17.08 -45.83 -15.18
C ASN A 155 -17.14 -47.23 -15.80
N ASN A 156 -18.15 -47.52 -16.61
CA ASN A 156 -18.33 -48.81 -17.26
C ASN A 156 -17.87 -48.82 -18.73
N LEU A 157 -17.29 -47.72 -19.21
CA LEU A 157 -16.87 -47.53 -20.59
C LEU A 157 -17.97 -47.96 -21.59
N LYS A 158 -19.21 -47.52 -21.36
CA LYS A 158 -20.36 -47.75 -22.26
C LYS A 158 -20.08 -47.27 -23.69
N ILE A 159 -19.18 -46.32 -23.89
CA ILE A 159 -18.71 -45.95 -25.24
C ILE A 159 -18.16 -47.15 -26.03
N ILE A 160 -17.52 -48.11 -25.37
CA ILE A 160 -17.01 -49.34 -25.98
C ILE A 160 -18.16 -50.22 -26.46
N SER A 161 -19.19 -50.42 -25.63
CA SER A 161 -20.34 -51.25 -26.02
C SER A 161 -21.09 -50.63 -27.19
N ILE A 162 -21.25 -49.30 -27.20
CA ILE A 162 -21.87 -48.56 -28.30
C ILE A 162 -21.09 -48.75 -29.61
N ALA A 163 -19.75 -48.62 -29.58
CA ALA A 163 -18.92 -48.82 -30.75
C ALA A 163 -18.99 -50.26 -31.30
N LYS A 164 -19.00 -51.27 -30.41
CA LYS A 164 -19.17 -52.69 -30.79
C LYS A 164 -20.53 -52.96 -31.43
N GLU A 165 -21.61 -52.41 -30.87
CA GLU A 165 -22.96 -52.53 -31.42
C GLU A 165 -23.09 -51.92 -32.82
N ALA A 166 -22.34 -50.84 -33.09
CA ALA A 166 -22.22 -50.22 -34.42
C ALA A 166 -21.25 -50.97 -35.35
N LYS A 167 -20.71 -52.12 -34.93
CA LYS A 167 -19.71 -52.93 -35.65
C LYS A 167 -18.42 -52.17 -35.99
N GLN A 168 -18.06 -51.16 -35.21
CA GLN A 168 -16.75 -50.51 -35.32
C GLN A 168 -15.67 -51.37 -34.64
N SER A 169 -14.55 -51.57 -35.33
CA SER A 169 -13.36 -52.19 -34.75
C SER A 169 -12.63 -51.15 -33.92
N ILE A 170 -12.68 -51.28 -32.60
CA ILE A 170 -12.00 -50.42 -31.65
C ILE A 170 -11.10 -51.23 -30.72
N ASP A 171 -10.00 -50.64 -30.32
CA ASP A 171 -9.08 -51.24 -29.34
C ASP A 171 -9.52 -50.84 -27.92
N GLU A 172 -10.18 -51.77 -27.23
CA GLU A 172 -10.69 -51.55 -25.87
C GLU A 172 -9.58 -51.22 -24.86
N GLN A 173 -8.40 -51.83 -25.05
CA GLN A 173 -7.29 -51.69 -24.15
C GLN A 173 -6.73 -50.26 -24.24
N LYS A 174 -6.61 -49.72 -25.46
CA LYS A 174 -6.26 -48.30 -25.66
C LYS A 174 -7.22 -47.34 -24.99
N ILE A 175 -8.53 -47.60 -25.04
CA ILE A 175 -9.53 -46.73 -24.40
C ILE A 175 -9.37 -46.73 -22.88
N LYS A 176 -9.14 -47.91 -22.28
CA LYS A 176 -8.89 -48.06 -20.84
C LYS A 176 -7.61 -47.34 -20.42
N GLU A 177 -6.51 -47.61 -21.12
CA GLU A 177 -5.21 -46.97 -20.87
C GLU A 177 -5.30 -45.45 -21.00
N LEU A 178 -6.01 -44.95 -22.02
CA LEU A 178 -6.22 -43.52 -22.18
C LEU A 178 -7.01 -42.93 -21.02
N ARG A 179 -8.10 -43.58 -20.59
CA ARG A 179 -8.86 -43.14 -19.41
C ARG A 179 -7.95 -43.05 -18.19
N ASP A 180 -7.12 -44.06 -17.96
CA ASP A 180 -6.18 -44.08 -16.82
C ASP A 180 -5.16 -42.94 -16.91
N LYS A 181 -4.63 -42.65 -18.11
CA LYS A 181 -3.75 -41.47 -18.33
C LYS A 181 -4.48 -40.16 -18.03
N ILE A 182 -5.74 -40.00 -18.47
CA ILE A 182 -6.53 -38.78 -18.23
C ILE A 182 -6.86 -38.61 -16.74
N MET A 183 -7.12 -39.72 -16.03
CA MET A 183 -7.36 -39.71 -14.58
C MET A 183 -6.11 -39.30 -13.79
N ASN A 184 -4.93 -39.72 -14.24
CA ASN A 184 -3.63 -39.44 -13.60
C ASN A 184 -2.90 -38.22 -14.17
N GLN A 185 -3.59 -37.40 -14.97
CA GLN A 185 -3.01 -36.26 -15.65
C GLN A 185 -2.45 -35.24 -14.64
N LYS A 186 -1.15 -34.95 -14.74
CA LYS A 186 -0.51 -33.90 -13.95
C LYS A 186 -0.80 -32.51 -14.55
N MET A 187 -1.04 -31.55 -13.68
CA MET A 187 -1.23 -30.15 -14.06
C MET A 187 0.11 -29.39 -13.99
N LEU A 188 0.27 -28.42 -14.89
CA LEU A 188 1.34 -27.44 -14.79
C LEU A 188 1.12 -26.59 -13.54
N VAL A 189 2.19 -26.30 -12.83
CA VAL A 189 2.17 -25.50 -11.60
C VAL A 189 3.14 -24.33 -11.73
N LYS A 190 2.83 -23.24 -11.05
CA LYS A 190 3.75 -22.10 -10.93
C LYS A 190 4.84 -22.42 -9.91
N ASP A 191 6.02 -21.85 -10.12
CA ASP A 191 7.09 -21.88 -9.13
C ASP A 191 6.70 -21.05 -7.91
N LYS A 192 6.31 -21.74 -6.84
CA LYS A 192 5.88 -21.07 -5.61
C LYS A 192 7.00 -20.28 -4.96
N LYS A 193 8.24 -20.78 -5.06
CA LYS A 193 9.38 -20.19 -4.36
C LYS A 193 9.82 -18.89 -5.05
N LEU A 194 9.83 -18.85 -6.38
CA LEU A 194 9.98 -17.58 -7.11
C LEU A 194 8.89 -16.58 -6.72
N GLY A 195 7.63 -17.03 -6.67
CA GLY A 195 6.51 -16.17 -6.27
C GLY A 195 6.63 -15.63 -4.82
N GLU A 196 7.20 -16.40 -3.90
CA GLU A 196 7.49 -15.95 -2.53
C GLU A 196 8.53 -14.83 -2.51
N PHE A 197 9.61 -14.98 -3.28
CA PHE A 197 10.64 -13.94 -3.41
C PHE A 197 10.08 -12.66 -4.04
N GLU A 198 9.37 -12.76 -5.16
CA GLU A 198 8.73 -11.62 -5.84
C GLU A 198 7.80 -10.85 -4.89
N ASN A 199 6.97 -11.58 -4.12
CA ASN A 199 6.10 -10.98 -3.14
C ASN A 199 6.87 -10.27 -2.03
N ARG A 200 7.97 -10.85 -1.52
CA ARG A 200 8.78 -10.21 -0.48
C ARG A 200 9.43 -8.92 -0.99
N ILE A 201 9.99 -8.94 -2.21
CA ILE A 201 10.59 -7.75 -2.84
C ILE A 201 9.53 -6.66 -3.01
N ASN A 202 8.34 -7.00 -3.50
CA ASN A 202 7.24 -6.05 -3.66
C ASN A 202 6.79 -5.41 -2.33
N ILE A 203 6.71 -6.20 -1.25
CA ILE A 203 6.38 -5.68 0.09
C ILE A 203 7.45 -4.69 0.55
N LEU A 204 8.72 -5.04 0.43
CA LEU A 204 9.84 -4.17 0.80
C LEU A 204 9.83 -2.86 0.00
N GLU A 205 9.53 -2.91 -1.30
CA GLU A 205 9.37 -1.71 -2.12
C GLU A 205 8.23 -0.81 -1.64
N GLN A 206 7.10 -1.39 -1.25
CA GLN A 206 5.97 -0.64 -0.71
C GLN A 206 6.34 0.04 0.61
N GLU A 207 6.98 -0.68 1.52
CA GLU A 207 7.44 -0.15 2.81
C GLU A 207 8.47 0.99 2.62
N ILE A 208 9.41 0.85 1.69
CA ILE A 208 10.37 1.92 1.34
C ILE A 208 9.63 3.16 0.82
N ASN A 209 8.65 2.97 -0.07
CA ASN A 209 7.89 4.09 -0.64
C ASN A 209 7.02 4.80 0.41
N GLU A 210 6.48 4.06 1.38
CA GLU A 210 5.75 4.64 2.50
C GLU A 210 6.67 5.50 3.38
N GLU A 211 7.87 5.02 3.72
CA GLU A 211 8.83 5.82 4.49
C GLU A 211 9.34 7.05 3.73
N LYS A 212 9.49 6.96 2.40
CA LYS A 212 9.82 8.13 1.57
C LYS A 212 8.72 9.20 1.64
N ARG A 213 7.44 8.80 1.61
CA ARG A 213 6.32 9.73 1.81
C ARG A 213 6.31 10.33 3.21
N ASN A 214 6.60 9.53 4.24
CA ASN A 214 6.71 10.06 5.60
C ASN A 214 7.79 11.16 5.70
N ILE A 215 8.94 10.96 5.05
CA ILE A 215 9.99 11.99 4.98
C ILE A 215 9.50 13.25 4.26
N GLU A 216 8.80 13.11 3.14
CA GLU A 216 8.23 14.25 2.41
C GLU A 216 7.24 15.05 3.27
N ASP A 217 6.35 14.35 3.97
CA ASP A 217 5.37 14.96 4.88
C ASP A 217 6.03 15.68 6.07
N GLU A 218 7.02 15.05 6.69
CA GLU A 218 7.81 15.64 7.78
C GLU A 218 8.60 16.87 7.31
N ASN A 219 9.22 16.82 6.12
CA ASN A 219 9.90 17.98 5.54
C ASN A 219 8.93 19.14 5.23
N HIS A 220 7.72 18.83 4.77
CA HIS A 220 6.70 19.87 4.56
C HIS A 220 6.23 20.48 5.90
N LYS A 221 6.14 19.69 6.98
CA LYS A 221 5.92 20.23 8.33
C LYS A 221 7.09 21.13 8.76
N LYS A 222 8.33 20.72 8.54
CA LYS A 222 9.54 21.51 8.86
C LYS A 222 9.46 22.91 8.24
N GLN A 223 9.17 22.99 6.94
CA GLN A 223 9.05 24.27 6.22
C GLN A 223 7.97 25.19 6.80
N LYS A 224 6.85 24.63 7.28
CA LYS A 224 5.81 25.43 7.95
C LYS A 224 6.28 25.98 9.30
N PHE A 225 7.05 25.20 10.05
CA PHE A 225 7.61 25.63 11.33
C PHE A 225 8.73 26.67 11.15
N GLU A 226 9.58 26.54 10.14
CA GLU A 226 10.59 27.54 9.79
C GLU A 226 9.96 28.91 9.49
N LYS A 227 8.90 28.95 8.68
CA LYS A 227 8.15 30.20 8.41
C LYS A 227 7.55 30.81 9.69
N LYS A 228 7.00 29.97 10.57
CA LYS A 228 6.44 30.42 11.84
C LYS A 228 7.52 30.95 12.79
N GLU A 229 8.70 30.35 12.80
CA GLU A 229 9.85 30.84 13.54
C GLU A 229 10.28 32.23 13.04
N GLU A 230 10.36 32.43 11.72
CA GLU A 230 10.65 33.75 11.12
C GLU A 230 9.64 34.82 11.56
N GLU A 231 8.34 34.51 11.54
CA GLU A 231 7.28 35.42 12.00
C GLU A 231 7.44 35.80 13.48
N ILE A 232 7.71 34.82 14.34
CA ILE A 232 7.95 35.04 15.78
C ILE A 232 9.19 35.94 15.97
N LEU A 233 10.27 35.69 15.24
CA LEU A 233 11.50 36.49 15.33
C LEU A 233 11.27 37.95 14.90
N ILE A 234 10.43 38.20 13.90
CA ILE A 234 10.02 39.55 13.51
C ILE A 234 9.30 40.24 14.67
N HIS A 235 8.30 39.59 15.28
CA HIS A 235 7.57 40.15 16.42
C HIS A 235 8.46 40.42 17.63
N VAL A 236 9.38 39.51 17.94
CA VAL A 236 10.38 39.70 19.00
C VAL A 236 11.25 40.92 18.72
N ARG A 237 11.74 41.09 17.49
CA ARG A 237 12.55 42.27 17.11
C ARG A 237 11.75 43.56 17.22
N GLU A 238 10.50 43.57 16.75
CA GLU A 238 9.62 44.74 16.82
C GLU A 238 9.35 45.19 18.25
N ASP A 239 8.99 44.24 19.12
CA ASP A 239 8.68 44.55 20.52
C ASP A 239 9.94 44.88 21.33
N ALA A 240 11.06 44.22 21.08
CA ALA A 240 12.35 44.59 21.66
C ALA A 240 12.77 46.01 21.25
N THR A 241 12.58 46.38 19.97
CA THR A 241 12.89 47.72 19.47
C THR A 241 12.05 48.80 20.14
N LYS A 242 10.76 48.53 20.40
CA LYS A 242 9.85 49.45 21.13
C LYS A 242 10.27 49.66 22.59
N ILE A 243 10.90 48.66 23.21
CA ILE A 243 11.32 48.72 24.62
C ILE A 243 12.71 49.35 24.77
N PHE A 244 13.67 48.90 23.97
CA PHE A 244 15.11 49.19 24.14
C PHE A 244 15.67 50.19 23.12
N GLY A 245 14.93 50.54 22.07
CA GLY A 245 15.38 51.41 20.97
C GLY A 245 16.17 50.66 19.89
N ARG A 246 16.20 51.19 18.66
CA ARG A 246 16.81 50.55 17.48
C ARG A 246 18.29 50.19 17.66
N SER A 247 19.07 51.02 18.35
CA SER A 247 20.50 50.81 18.57
C SER A 247 20.84 49.60 19.45
N ALA A 248 19.85 48.99 20.11
CA ALA A 248 20.05 47.86 21.02
C ALA A 248 19.64 46.49 20.41
N VAL A 249 19.10 46.45 19.19
CA VAL A 249 18.44 45.26 18.60
C VAL A 249 19.09 44.80 17.28
N GLU A 250 20.06 45.54 16.74
CA GLU A 250 20.86 45.14 15.58
C GLU A 250 22.03 44.23 16.01
N PHE A 251 21.82 42.91 15.96
CA PHE A 251 22.83 41.86 15.97
C PHE A 251 22.44 40.76 14.98
#